data_AF-W1EZ33-F1
#
_entry.id   AF-W1EZ33-F1
#
_cell.length_a   1.000
_cell.length_b   1.000
_cell.length_c   1.000
_cell.angle_alpha   90.00
_cell.angle_beta   90.00
_cell.angle_gamma   90.00
#
_symmetry.space_group_name_H-M   'P 1'
#
loop_
_entity.id
_entity.type
_entity.pdbx_description
1 polymer ?
#
loop_
_entity_poly.entity_id
_entity_poly.type
_entity_poly.pdbx_seq_one_letter_code
_entity_poly.pdbx_strand_id
1 'polypeptide(L)' 'MSAHYFNPQEMINKTIIFDERPAASVASSFHVAYGIDKNFLFGCGVSITSVLLHNNDVSFVFHVFY' A
#
# COMPACT_ATOMS: atom_id res chain seq x y z
N MET A 1 24.68 -7.50 9.93
CA MET A 1 24.12 -6.29 9.29
C MET A 1 22.83 -5.96 10.01
N SER A 2 22.74 -4.80 10.67
CA SER A 2 21.48 -4.33 11.28
C SER A 2 20.63 -3.74 10.17
N ALA A 3 19.45 -4.29 9.90
CA ALA A 3 18.49 -3.64 9.02
C ALA A 3 17.98 -2.39 9.74
N HIS A 4 18.25 -1.21 9.18
CA HIS A 4 17.62 0.02 9.64
C HIS A 4 16.14 -0.03 9.23
N TYR A 5 15.27 -0.26 10.19
CA TYR A 5 13.84 -0.19 9.99
C TYR A 5 13.39 1.27 9.98
N PHE A 6 12.51 1.60 9.04
CA PHE A 6 11.85 2.89 9.01
C PHE A 6 10.89 3.03 10.18
N ASN A 7 10.94 4.15 10.90
CA ASN A 7 9.94 4.46 11.91
C ASN A 7 8.62 4.83 11.22
N PRO A 8 7.53 4.05 11.40
CA PRO A 8 6.26 4.33 10.73
C PRO A 8 5.66 5.69 11.11
N GLN A 9 5.86 6.16 12.35
CA GLN A 9 5.35 7.46 12.79
C GLN A 9 6.05 8.64 12.10
N GLU A 10 7.27 8.43 11.60
CA GLU A 10 8.04 9.45 10.90
C GLU A 10 7.84 9.38 9.38
N MET A 11 7.58 8.20 8.83
CA MET A 11 7.55 7.98 7.39
C MET A 11 6.14 7.99 6.79
N ILE A 12 5.10 7.66 7.57
CA ILE A 12 3.72 7.64 7.07
C ILE A 12 3.16 9.07 7.13
N ASN A 13 3.24 9.76 5.99
CA ASN A 13 2.68 11.10 5.86
C ASN A 13 1.15 11.11 5.79
N LYS A 14 0.55 10.05 5.22
CA LYS A 14 -0.89 9.97 5.01
C LYS A 14 -1.36 8.52 4.85
N THR A 15 -2.45 8.18 5.52
CA THR A 15 -3.18 6.92 5.33
C THR A 15 -4.56 7.24 4.79
N ILE A 16 -4.99 6.54 3.74
CA ILE A 16 -6.33 6.65 3.19
C ILE A 16 -6.95 5.25 3.18
N ILE A 17 -8.14 5.12 3.76
CA ILE A 17 -8.90 3.88 3.80
C ILE A 17 -10.03 3.99 2.78
N PHE A 18 -10.03 3.10 1.80
CA PHE A 18 -11.04 3.04 0.73
C PHE A 18 -12.01 1.87 0.91
N ASP A 19 -11.89 1.12 2.01
CA ASP A 19 -12.71 -0.05 2.30
C ASP A 19 -13.74 0.29 3.38
N GLU A 20 -15.03 0.11 3.06
CA GLU A 20 -16.14 0.26 4.01
C GLU A 20 -16.44 -1.04 4.78
N ARG A 21 -15.81 -2.16 4.41
CA ARG A 21 -15.96 -3.43 5.12
C ARG A 21 -15.37 -3.30 6.53
N PRO A 22 -15.89 -4.06 7.52
CA PRO A 22 -15.30 -4.11 8.85
C PRO A 22 -13.82 -4.42 8.68
N ALA A 23 -12.95 -3.58 9.23
CA ALA A 23 -11.51 -3.68 9.03
C ALA A 23 -11.06 -5.13 9.31
N ALA A 24 -10.84 -5.91 8.24
CA ALA A 24 -9.98 -7.08 8.36
C ALA A 24 -8.69 -6.55 8.99
N SER A 25 -8.18 -7.22 10.01
CA SER A 25 -7.04 -6.68 10.74
C SER A 25 -5.96 -6.32 9.73
N VAL A 26 -5.41 -5.11 9.80
CA VAL A 26 -4.32 -4.68 8.90
C VAL A 26 -3.21 -5.74 8.89
N ALA A 27 -3.02 -6.43 10.02
CA ALA A 27 -2.08 -7.53 10.19
C ALA A 27 -2.35 -8.78 9.32
N SER A 28 -3.59 -8.99 8.85
CA SER A 28 -3.96 -10.11 7.97
C SER A 28 -4.03 -9.73 6.48
N SER A 29 -3.79 -8.45 6.15
CA SER A 29 -3.81 -7.99 4.76
C SER A 29 -2.50 -8.29 4.04
N PHE A 30 -2.57 -8.45 2.73
CA PHE A 30 -1.40 -8.60 1.88
C PHE A 30 -0.76 -7.23 1.61
N HIS A 31 0.48 -7.05 2.04
CA HIS A 31 1.18 -5.77 1.92
C HIS A 31 2.00 -5.70 0.63
N VAL A 32 1.82 -4.62 -0.13
CA VAL A 32 2.60 -4.32 -1.34
C VAL A 32 3.22 -2.94 -1.19
N ALA A 33 4.52 -2.82 -1.44
CA ALA A 33 5.24 -1.56 -1.39
C ALA A 33 5.71 -1.13 -2.79
N TYR A 34 5.44 0.11 -3.16
CA TYR A 34 5.90 0.75 -4.38
C TYR A 34 6.90 1.85 -4.04
N GLY A 35 8.11 1.75 -4.58
CA GLY A 35 9.03 2.89 -4.68
C GLY A 35 8.86 3.53 -6.05
N ILE A 36 8.41 4.79 -6.09
CA ILE A 36 8.11 5.51 -7.33
C ILE A 36 8.79 6.87 -7.36
N ASP A 37 8.91 7.44 -8.56
CA ASP A 37 9.24 8.85 -8.73
C ASP A 37 7.98 9.66 -9.14
N LYS A 38 8.12 10.99 -9.17
CA LYS A 38 7.04 11.94 -9.50
C LYS A 38 6.33 11.66 -10.84
N ASN A 39 6.99 11.05 -11.81
CA ASN A 39 6.43 10.77 -13.13
C ASN A 39 5.68 9.43 -13.18
N PHE A 40 5.87 8.56 -12.18
CA PHE A 40 5.31 7.20 -12.16
C PHE A 40 4.06 7.04 -11.30
N LEU A 41 3.51 8.13 -10.74
CA LEU A 41 2.30 8.07 -9.92
C LEU A 41 1.10 7.47 -10.67
N PHE A 42 0.92 7.82 -11.94
CA PHE A 42 -0.17 7.26 -12.76
C PHE A 42 0.04 5.79 -13.07
N GLY A 43 1.26 5.38 -13.41
CA GLY A 43 1.59 3.97 -13.65
C GLY A 43 1.40 3.11 -12.39
N CYS A 44 1.77 3.65 -11.23
CA CYS A 44 1.51 3.04 -9.92
C CYS A 44 0.01 2.86 -9.68
N GLY A 45 -0.80 3.90 -9.95
CA GLY A 45 -2.25 3.81 -9.86
C GLY A 45 -2.83 2.70 -10.74
N VAL A 46 -2.43 2.64 -12.01
CA VAL A 46 -2.87 1.58 -12.94
C VAL A 46 -2.48 0.18 -12.43
N SER A 47 -1.27 0.03 -11.90
CA SER A 47 -0.83 -1.24 -11.31
C SER A 47 -1.68 -1.64 -10.11
N ILE A 48 -1.90 -0.74 -9.14
CA ILE A 48 -2.73 -0.99 -7.96
C ILE A 48 -4.16 -1.39 -8.38
N THR A 49 -4.76 -0.66 -9.32
CA THR A 49 -6.10 -0.98 -9.83
C THR A 49 -6.14 -2.36 -10.48
N SER A 50 -5.13 -2.72 -11.28
CA SER A 50 -5.10 -4.03 -11.91
C SER A 50 -5.01 -5.17 -10.89
N VAL A 51 -4.23 -5.01 -9.81
CA VAL A 51 -4.13 -5.99 -8.73
C VAL A 51 -5.48 -6.14 -8.03
N LEU A 52 -6.12 -5.03 -7.67
CA LEU A 52 -7.43 -5.06 -7.00
C LEU A 52 -8.50 -5.73 -7.86
N LEU A 53 -8.60 -5.39 -9.15
CA LEU A 53 -9.63 -5.92 -10.06
C LEU A 53 -9.56 -7.44 -10.26
N HIS A 54 -8.37 -8.04 -10.17
CA HIS A 54 -8.16 -9.45 -10.43
C HIS A 54 -8.04 -10.31 -9.16
N ASN A 55 -8.10 -9.70 -7.97
CA ASN A 55 -7.94 -10.38 -6.68
C ASN A 55 -8.98 -9.85 -5.66
N ASN A 56 -10.26 -9.91 -6.02
CA ASN A 56 -11.35 -9.28 -5.24
C ASN A 56 -11.62 -9.94 -3.87
N ASP A 57 -11.08 -11.14 -3.65
CA ASP A 57 -11.19 -11.93 -2.42
C ASP A 57 -10.04 -11.68 -1.43
N VAL A 58 -9.05 -10.87 -1.81
CA VAL A 58 -7.87 -10.59 -0.99
C VAL A 58 -7.92 -9.15 -0.45
N SER A 59 -7.63 -8.99 0.84
CA SER A 59 -7.44 -7.67 1.45
C SER A 59 -6.00 -7.19 1.23
N PHE A 60 -5.84 -5.98 0.71
CA PHE A 60 -4.52 -5.41 0.41
C PHE A 60 -4.24 -4.14 1.21
N VAL A 61 -2.95 -3.90 1.46
CA VAL A 61 -2.42 -2.62 1.94
C VAL A 61 -1.30 -2.19 1.01
N PHE A 62 -1.48 -1.05 0.34
CA PHE A 62 -0.50 -0.50 -0.57
C PHE A 62 0.27 0.64 0.11
N HIS A 63 1.59 0.49 0.16
CA HIS A 63 2.52 1.50 0.66
C HIS A 63 3.19 2.17 -0.53
N VAL A 64 3.00 3.48 -0.70
CA VAL A 64 3.59 4.24 -1.81
C VAL A 64 4.63 5.20 -1.26
N PHE A 65 5.89 4.94 -1.60
CA PHE A 65 7.03 5.78 -1.27
C PHE A 65 7.43 6.57 -2.52
N TYR A 66 7.35 7.90 -2.44
CA TYR A 66 7.62 8.87 -3.52
C TYR A 66 8.62 9.90 -3.02
#